data_AF-A0A1S9ZHS3-F1
#
_entry.id   AF-A0A1S9ZHS3-F1
#
_cell.length_a   1.000
_cell.length_b   1.000
_cell.length_c   1.000
_cell.angle_alpha   90.00
_cell.angle_beta   90.00
_cell.angle_gamma   90.00
#
_symmetry.space_group_name_H-M   'P 1'
#
loop_
_entity.id
_entity.type
_entity.pdbx_description
1 polymer ?
#
loop_
_entity_poly.entity_id
_entity_poly.type
_entity_poly.pdbx_seq_one_letter_code
_entity_poly.pdbx_strand_id
1 'polypeptide(L)'
;MKQLLPFTLALLTIGCTTTQPAVQAPQQVNQPIAPTAKPVKTHIMYYWVDPITQGQSIPSISGEFYWQDGCLYLLNQYGKLAATFPEFPKDAIQWNEQDKTLTITNKDSPPKQFTFKMGDVIYTNGSNFRYEDISVDRFMNDKTPEDIKCLSSAVGVANLGTISIEKYDMSDQP
;
A
#
# COMPACT_ATOMS: atom_id res chain seq x y z
N MET A 1 19.62 84.71 17.48
CA MET A 1 19.75 84.18 16.10
C MET A 1 18.99 82.87 16.01
N LYS A 2 18.14 82.70 14.98
CA LYS A 2 17.50 81.47 14.45
C LYS A 2 16.80 80.57 15.50
N GLN A 3 15.47 80.63 15.69
CA GLN A 3 14.40 80.18 14.77
C GLN A 3 14.65 78.78 14.19
N LEU A 4 13.94 77.77 14.72
CA LEU A 4 13.17 76.78 13.96
C LEU A 4 12.19 76.06 14.90
N LEU A 5 10.99 75.83 14.36
CA LEU A 5 9.68 75.61 14.99
C LEU A 5 9.28 74.12 14.75
N PRO A 6 8.09 73.64 15.19
CA PRO A 6 7.90 72.61 16.21
C PRO A 6 7.55 71.22 15.66
N PHE A 7 7.68 70.18 16.50
CA PHE A 7 6.99 68.90 16.32
C PHE A 7 5.85 68.81 17.34
N THR A 8 4.61 68.93 16.86
CA THR A 8 3.38 68.68 17.60
C THR A 8 3.14 67.17 17.72
N LEU A 9 3.04 66.67 18.95
CA LEU A 9 2.55 65.33 19.26
C LEU A 9 1.12 65.48 19.83
N ALA A 10 0.11 65.08 19.06
CA ALA A 10 -1.28 65.04 19.53
C ALA A 10 -1.68 63.58 19.81
N LEU A 11 -2.08 63.31 21.05
CA LEU A 11 -2.65 62.04 21.51
C LEU A 11 -3.94 61.73 20.75
N LEU A 12 -4.03 60.55 20.15
CA LEU A 12 -5.27 60.00 19.63
C LEU A 12 -5.92 59.09 20.67
N THR A 13 -7.10 59.51 21.10
CA THR A 13 -8.05 58.75 21.91
C THR A 13 -8.51 57.50 21.15
N ILE A 14 -8.37 56.33 21.77
CA ILE A 14 -8.85 55.06 21.22
C ILE A 14 -10.35 54.96 21.54
N GLY A 15 -11.20 55.17 20.53
CA GLY A 15 -12.60 54.77 20.58
C GLY A 15 -12.74 53.36 20.03
N CYS A 16 -13.17 52.41 20.86
CA CYS A 16 -13.54 51.06 20.42
C CYS A 16 -14.85 51.12 19.63
N THR A 17 -14.80 50.85 18.33
CA THR A 17 -15.97 50.44 17.55
C THR A 17 -15.87 48.96 17.25
N THR A 18 -16.79 48.17 17.81
CA THR A 18 -16.97 46.75 17.48
C THR A 18 -17.55 46.60 16.08
N THR A 19 -16.69 46.30 15.11
CA THR A 19 -17.09 45.87 13.77
C THR A 19 -17.28 44.34 13.78
N GLN A 20 -18.49 43.87 13.47
CA GLN A 20 -18.72 42.44 13.22
C GLN A 20 -17.91 41.99 11.98
N PRO A 21 -17.26 40.82 11.99
CA PRO A 21 -16.66 40.28 10.78
C PRO A 21 -17.78 39.84 9.83
N ALA A 22 -17.82 40.45 8.64
CA ALA A 22 -18.53 39.86 7.51
C ALA A 22 -17.85 38.53 7.16
N VAL A 23 -18.63 37.45 7.15
CA VAL A 23 -18.19 36.14 6.67
C VAL A 23 -17.85 36.27 5.19
N GLN A 24 -16.56 36.35 4.87
CA GLN A 24 -16.09 36.11 3.51
C GLN A 24 -16.11 34.59 3.29
N ALA A 25 -16.93 34.16 2.34
CA ALA A 25 -16.87 32.80 1.81
C ALA A 25 -15.43 32.49 1.34
N PRO A 26 -14.89 31.28 1.55
CA PRO A 26 -13.58 30.95 1.04
C PRO A 26 -13.59 31.08 -0.48
N GLN A 27 -12.74 31.96 -1.02
CA GLN A 27 -12.43 31.97 -2.43
C GLN A 27 -11.80 30.61 -2.77
N GLN A 28 -12.57 29.80 -3.48
CA GLN A 28 -12.15 28.53 -4.02
C GLN A 28 -11.07 28.81 -5.07
N VAL A 29 -9.80 28.70 -4.66
CA VAL A 29 -8.66 28.74 -5.58
C VAL A 29 -8.81 27.52 -6.48
N ASN A 30 -9.28 27.76 -7.69
CA ASN A 30 -9.44 26.76 -8.73
C ASN A 30 -8.04 26.41 -9.26
N GLN A 31 -7.25 25.69 -8.46
CA GLN A 31 -6.07 25.01 -8.96
C GLN A 31 -6.54 23.92 -9.93
N PRO A 32 -5.92 23.76 -11.11
CA PRO A 32 -6.17 22.60 -11.95
C PRO A 32 -5.81 21.36 -11.13
N ILE A 33 -6.82 20.56 -10.81
CA ILE A 33 -6.61 19.20 -10.30
C ILE A 33 -5.70 18.52 -11.33
N ALA A 34 -4.53 18.08 -10.87
CA ALA A 34 -3.55 17.37 -11.68
C ALA A 34 -4.27 16.28 -12.52
N PRO A 35 -3.86 16.06 -13.78
CA PRO A 35 -4.55 15.16 -14.68
C PRO A 35 -4.79 13.83 -13.98
N THR A 36 -6.07 13.42 -13.97
CA THR A 36 -6.57 12.14 -13.48
C THR A 36 -5.57 11.05 -13.83
N ALA A 37 -4.81 10.59 -12.84
CA ALA A 37 -3.84 9.53 -13.04
C ALA A 37 -4.58 8.36 -13.70
N LYS A 38 -4.07 7.87 -14.84
CA LYS A 38 -4.68 6.73 -15.51
C LYS A 38 -4.80 5.58 -14.50
N PRO A 39 -5.95 4.88 -14.44
CA PRO A 39 -6.09 3.76 -13.53
C PRO A 39 -4.98 2.74 -13.81
N VAL A 40 -4.13 2.50 -12.81
CA VAL A 40 -3.06 1.52 -12.89
C VAL A 40 -3.65 0.14 -12.64
N LYS A 41 -3.55 -0.74 -13.63
CA LYS A 41 -3.92 -2.15 -13.49
C LYS A 41 -2.86 -2.88 -12.66
N THR A 42 -3.31 -3.64 -11.67
CA THR A 42 -2.45 -4.46 -10.81
C THR A 42 -2.02 -5.72 -11.54
N HIS A 43 -0.73 -6.03 -11.42
CA HIS A 43 -0.13 -7.26 -11.87
C HIS A 43 -0.09 -8.28 -10.72
N ILE A 44 -0.57 -9.50 -11.00
CA ILE A 44 -0.53 -10.62 -10.04
C ILE A 44 0.56 -11.56 -10.50
N MET A 45 1.62 -11.67 -9.69
CA MET A 45 2.73 -12.56 -9.95
C MET A 45 2.46 -13.95 -9.38
N TYR A 46 2.84 -14.98 -10.14
CA TYR A 46 2.63 -16.36 -9.74
C TYR A 46 3.95 -17.10 -9.58
N TYR A 47 3.97 -18.09 -8.68
CA TYR A 47 5.04 -19.07 -8.55
C TYR A 47 4.48 -20.48 -8.80
N TRP A 48 5.32 -21.33 -9.36
CA TRP A 48 4.94 -22.70 -9.70
C TRP A 48 4.68 -23.52 -8.43
N VAL A 49 3.59 -24.26 -8.45
CA VAL A 49 3.29 -25.33 -7.49
C VAL A 49 2.85 -26.55 -8.27
N ASP A 50 3.15 -27.73 -7.75
CA ASP A 50 2.75 -28.97 -8.40
C ASP A 50 1.21 -29.01 -8.56
N PRO A 51 0.67 -29.17 -9.78
CA PRO A 51 -0.78 -29.05 -10.00
C PRO A 51 -1.59 -30.22 -9.42
N ILE A 52 -0.94 -31.36 -9.16
CA ILE A 52 -1.57 -32.60 -8.69
C ILE A 52 -1.68 -32.58 -7.16
N THR A 53 -0.54 -32.42 -6.50
CA THR A 53 -0.43 -32.41 -5.04
C THR A 53 -0.74 -31.05 -4.44
N GLN A 54 -0.56 -29.98 -5.23
CA GLN A 54 -0.74 -28.58 -4.82
C GLN A 54 0.03 -28.28 -3.54
N GLY A 55 1.17 -28.98 -3.38
CA GLY A 55 2.01 -28.93 -2.21
C GLY A 55 2.62 -27.54 -2.06
N GLN A 56 2.37 -26.92 -0.92
CA GLN A 56 2.98 -25.67 -0.52
C GLN A 56 3.75 -25.89 0.79
N SER A 57 4.84 -25.16 0.97
CA SER A 57 5.72 -25.29 2.13
C SER A 57 5.02 -24.89 3.43
N ILE A 58 5.43 -25.47 4.57
CA ILE A 58 4.99 -25.13 5.95
C ILE A 58 5.81 -23.99 6.64
N PRO A 59 6.66 -23.16 6.00
CA PRO A 59 7.12 -21.91 6.61
C PRO A 59 5.97 -20.90 6.67
N SER A 60 5.68 -20.38 7.86
CA SER A 60 4.68 -19.33 8.03
C SER A 60 5.27 -17.97 7.73
N ILE A 61 4.64 -17.23 6.83
CA ILE A 61 5.01 -15.86 6.48
C ILE A 61 3.95 -14.91 7.02
N SER A 62 4.40 -13.80 7.58
CA SER A 62 3.54 -12.73 8.03
C SER A 62 4.02 -11.37 7.56
N GLY A 63 3.08 -10.44 7.44
CA GLY A 63 3.38 -9.03 7.21
C GLY A 63 2.14 -8.24 6.83
N GLU A 64 2.34 -6.93 6.73
CA GLU A 64 1.31 -5.98 6.33
C GLU A 64 1.13 -6.04 4.81
N PHE A 65 -0.13 -6.17 4.37
CA PHE A 65 -0.49 -6.10 2.97
C PHE A 65 -0.31 -4.68 2.44
N TYR A 66 0.42 -4.55 1.34
CA TYR A 66 0.73 -3.26 0.75
C TYR A 66 0.56 -3.29 -0.77
N TRP A 67 -0.15 -2.30 -1.31
CA TRP A 67 -0.33 -2.10 -2.74
C TRP A 67 0.29 -0.76 -3.15
N GLN A 68 1.10 -0.77 -4.20
CA GLN A 68 1.70 0.44 -4.76
C GLN A 68 1.94 0.27 -6.25
N ASP A 69 1.58 1.29 -7.05
CA ASP A 69 1.89 1.39 -8.47
C ASP A 69 1.54 0.14 -9.31
N GLY A 70 0.46 -0.56 -8.94
CA GLY A 70 -0.01 -1.78 -9.61
C GLY A 70 0.74 -3.06 -9.22
N CYS A 71 1.44 -3.05 -8.09
CA CYS A 71 2.16 -4.20 -7.57
C CYS A 71 1.71 -4.51 -6.13
N LEU A 72 1.77 -5.80 -5.79
CA LEU A 72 1.41 -6.31 -4.47
C LEU A 72 2.66 -6.64 -3.68
N TYR A 73 2.66 -6.29 -2.40
CA TYR A 73 3.78 -6.47 -1.50
C TYR A 73 3.31 -6.95 -0.13
N LEU A 74 4.27 -7.52 0.59
CA LEU A 74 4.18 -7.81 2.00
C LEU A 74 5.28 -7.03 2.72
N LEU A 75 4.91 -6.17 3.66
CA LEU A 75 5.85 -5.46 4.53
C LEU A 75 6.07 -6.26 5.80
N ASN A 76 7.30 -6.65 6.08
CA ASN A 76 7.63 -7.32 7.34
C ASN A 76 9.02 -6.89 7.83
N GLN A 77 9.53 -7.58 8.85
CA GLN A 77 10.86 -7.30 9.43
C GLN A 77 12.02 -7.38 8.42
N TYR A 78 11.82 -8.05 7.28
CA TYR A 78 12.81 -8.15 6.22
C TYR A 78 12.73 -7.00 5.20
N GLY A 79 11.69 -6.16 5.28
CA GLY A 79 11.45 -5.04 4.39
C GLY A 79 10.24 -5.25 3.47
N LYS A 80 10.22 -4.52 2.34
CA LYS A 80 9.18 -4.62 1.33
C LYS A 80 9.45 -5.80 0.39
N LEU A 81 8.70 -6.88 0.55
CA LEU A 81 8.81 -8.09 -0.27
C LEU A 81 7.75 -8.09 -1.36
N ALA A 82 8.11 -8.42 -2.60
CA ALA A 82 7.14 -8.53 -3.68
C ALA A 82 6.29 -9.80 -3.47
N ALA A 83 4.97 -9.67 -3.47
CA ALA A 83 4.06 -10.77 -3.22
C ALA A 83 3.85 -11.60 -4.49
N THR A 84 4.04 -12.91 -4.37
CA THR A 84 3.77 -13.91 -5.40
C THR A 84 2.80 -14.95 -4.85
N PHE A 85 1.98 -15.53 -5.72
CA PHE A 85 0.93 -16.48 -5.33
C PHE A 85 1.06 -17.82 -6.06
N PRO A 86 0.55 -18.93 -5.52
CA PRO A 86 0.63 -20.21 -6.20
C PRO A 86 -0.21 -20.17 -7.48
N GLU A 87 0.33 -20.71 -8.57
CA GLU A 87 -0.42 -20.87 -9.83
C GLU A 87 -1.59 -21.85 -9.68
N PHE A 88 -1.51 -22.80 -8.74
CA PHE A 88 -2.59 -23.75 -8.42
C PHE A 88 -3.01 -23.70 -6.95
N PRO A 89 -4.31 -23.70 -6.64
CA PRO A 89 -5.43 -23.83 -7.59
C PRO A 89 -5.62 -22.55 -8.41
N LYS A 90 -6.19 -22.71 -9.59
CA LYS A 90 -6.69 -21.56 -10.34
C LYS A 90 -7.78 -20.85 -9.52
N ASP A 91 -7.88 -19.55 -9.71
CA ASP A 91 -8.94 -18.70 -9.15
C ASP A 91 -8.94 -18.51 -7.62
N ALA A 92 -7.95 -19.05 -6.89
CA ALA A 92 -7.81 -18.77 -5.46
C ALA A 92 -7.46 -17.31 -5.16
N ILE A 93 -6.88 -16.59 -6.13
CA ILE A 93 -6.44 -15.22 -5.97
C ILE A 93 -7.32 -14.31 -6.80
N GLN A 94 -7.97 -13.36 -6.14
CA GLN A 94 -8.80 -12.36 -6.79
C GLN A 94 -8.38 -10.98 -6.32
N TRP A 95 -8.19 -10.07 -7.28
CA TRP A 95 -7.88 -8.67 -7.00
C TRP A 95 -9.06 -7.81 -7.43
N ASN A 96 -9.52 -6.95 -6.53
CA ASN A 96 -10.51 -5.94 -6.84
C ASN A 96 -9.82 -4.60 -7.07
N GLU A 97 -9.86 -4.11 -8.31
CA GLU A 97 -9.22 -2.84 -8.68
C GLU A 97 -9.87 -1.60 -8.08
N GLN A 98 -11.17 -1.65 -7.82
CA GLN A 98 -11.93 -0.51 -7.30
C GLN A 98 -11.66 -0.33 -5.81
N ASP A 99 -11.73 -1.43 -5.07
CA ASP A 99 -11.63 -1.42 -3.61
C ASP A 99 -10.19 -1.60 -3.13
N LYS A 100 -9.27 -1.95 -4.03
CA LYS A 100 -7.87 -2.27 -3.74
C LYS A 100 -7.75 -3.37 -2.68
N THR A 101 -8.57 -4.41 -2.83
CA THR A 101 -8.62 -5.56 -1.93
C THR A 101 -8.16 -6.84 -2.61
N LEU A 102 -7.41 -7.63 -1.85
CA LEU A 102 -6.95 -8.97 -2.22
C LEU A 102 -7.83 -10.00 -1.54
N THR A 103 -8.50 -10.85 -2.31
CA THR A 103 -9.24 -12.00 -1.80
C THR A 103 -8.45 -13.27 -2.09
N ILE A 104 -8.18 -14.03 -1.03
CA ILE A 104 -7.55 -15.35 -1.11
C ILE A 104 -8.58 -16.40 -0.67
N THR A 105 -8.83 -17.38 -1.52
CA THR A 105 -9.70 -18.52 -1.21
C THR A 105 -8.85 -19.74 -0.88
N ASN A 106 -9.07 -20.33 0.29
CA ASN A 106 -8.37 -21.55 0.67
C ASN A 106 -9.02 -22.81 0.09
N LYS A 107 -8.42 -23.97 0.35
CA LYS A 107 -8.93 -25.29 -0.07
C LYS A 107 -9.66 -26.07 1.01
N ASP A 108 -10.10 -25.41 2.07
CA ASP A 108 -10.93 -26.07 3.07
C ASP A 108 -12.21 -26.62 2.43
N SER A 109 -12.86 -27.55 3.13
CA SER A 109 -14.21 -28.00 2.79
C SER A 109 -15.12 -27.69 3.98
N PRO A 110 -15.96 -26.64 3.91
CA PRO A 110 -16.15 -25.73 2.78
C PRO A 110 -14.99 -24.71 2.61
N PRO A 111 -14.76 -24.19 1.38
CA PRO A 111 -13.74 -23.16 1.15
C PRO A 111 -14.04 -21.89 1.95
N LYS A 112 -12.98 -21.27 2.49
CA LYS A 112 -13.05 -19.98 3.18
C LYS A 112 -12.37 -18.91 2.34
N GLN A 113 -12.95 -17.72 2.34
CA GLN A 113 -12.42 -16.54 1.68
C GLN A 113 -11.88 -15.56 2.71
N PHE A 114 -10.70 -15.03 2.43
CA PHE A 114 -10.02 -14.04 3.24
C PHE A 114 -9.78 -12.81 2.39
N THR A 115 -10.43 -11.70 2.74
CA THR A 115 -10.25 -10.42 2.05
C THR A 115 -9.34 -9.52 2.86
N PHE A 116 -8.29 -9.00 2.22
CA PHE A 116 -7.30 -8.10 2.79
C PHE A 116 -7.37 -6.74 2.10
N LYS A 117 -7.42 -5.68 2.88
CA LYS A 117 -7.22 -4.28 2.44
C LYS A 117 -5.82 -3.82 2.84
N MET A 118 -5.33 -2.76 2.20
CA MET A 118 -4.04 -2.15 2.54
C MET A 118 -3.93 -1.91 4.05
N GLY A 119 -2.82 -2.33 4.66
CA GLY A 119 -2.61 -2.26 6.10
C GLY A 119 -3.06 -3.50 6.88
N ASP A 120 -3.84 -4.41 6.29
CA ASP A 120 -4.20 -5.66 6.97
C ASP A 120 -2.98 -6.58 7.10
N VAL A 121 -2.88 -7.28 8.23
CA VAL A 121 -1.83 -8.27 8.44
C VAL A 121 -2.26 -9.61 7.85
N ILE A 122 -1.47 -10.11 6.91
CA ILE A 122 -1.63 -11.43 6.31
C ILE A 122 -0.71 -12.40 7.04
N TYR A 123 -1.23 -13.57 7.43
CA TYR A 123 -0.44 -14.72 7.86
C TYR A 123 -0.78 -15.93 7.00
N THR A 124 0.21 -16.52 6.31
CA THR A 124 -0.03 -17.68 5.44
C THR A 124 1.05 -18.75 5.57
N ASN A 125 0.75 -19.98 5.15
CA ASN A 125 1.79 -20.92 4.75
C ASN A 125 2.54 -20.37 3.52
N GLY A 126 3.83 -20.64 3.34
CA GLY A 126 4.57 -20.05 2.23
C GLY A 126 6.07 -20.02 2.44
N SER A 127 6.74 -19.05 1.84
CA SER A 127 8.16 -18.80 2.06
C SER A 127 8.52 -17.36 1.68
N ASN A 128 9.67 -16.89 2.13
CA ASN A 128 10.29 -15.71 1.57
C ASN A 128 11.77 -15.96 1.31
N PHE A 129 12.35 -15.12 0.47
CA PHE A 129 13.78 -15.02 0.28
C PHE A 129 14.12 -13.58 -0.08
N ARG A 130 15.31 -13.13 0.34
CA ARG A 130 15.81 -11.79 0.02
C ARG A 130 16.81 -11.88 -1.11
N TYR A 131 16.96 -10.79 -1.82
CA TYR A 131 17.89 -10.72 -2.95
C TYR A 131 19.36 -10.87 -2.53
N GLU A 132 19.69 -10.54 -1.27
CA GLU A 132 21.03 -10.80 -0.72
C GLU A 132 21.33 -12.29 -0.49
N ASP A 133 20.30 -13.14 -0.45
CA ASP A 133 20.44 -14.57 -0.16
C ASP A 133 20.51 -15.43 -1.45
N ILE A 134 20.39 -14.81 -2.64
CA ILE A 134 20.29 -15.51 -3.94
C ILE A 134 21.05 -14.81 -5.09
N SER A 135 21.24 -15.53 -6.19
CA SER A 135 21.67 -14.92 -7.46
C SER A 135 20.49 -14.21 -8.14
N VAL A 136 20.39 -12.90 -7.95
CA VAL A 136 19.30 -12.06 -8.48
C VAL A 136 19.23 -12.12 -10.00
N ASP A 137 20.36 -11.99 -10.70
CA ASP A 137 20.39 -12.03 -12.17
C ASP A 137 19.78 -13.31 -12.73
N ARG A 138 20.09 -14.45 -12.10
CA ARG A 138 19.51 -15.73 -12.49
C ARG A 138 18.01 -15.77 -12.20
N PHE A 139 17.58 -15.25 -11.05
CA PHE A 139 16.18 -15.22 -10.66
C PHE A 139 15.32 -14.31 -11.57
N MET A 140 15.89 -13.22 -12.08
CA MET A 140 15.19 -12.27 -12.94
C MET A 140 15.16 -12.68 -14.42
N ASN A 141 16.00 -13.63 -14.83
CA ASN A 141 16.24 -13.94 -16.26
C ASN A 141 15.00 -14.46 -17.01
N ASP A 142 14.05 -15.08 -16.32
CA ASP A 142 12.82 -15.64 -16.90
C ASP A 142 11.56 -14.83 -16.54
N LYS A 143 11.73 -13.65 -15.95
CA LYS A 143 10.64 -12.80 -15.47
C LYS A 143 10.14 -11.88 -16.58
N THR A 144 8.82 -11.65 -16.61
CA THR A 144 8.20 -10.70 -17.56
C THR A 144 8.58 -9.26 -17.20
N PRO A 145 8.47 -8.29 -18.14
CA PRO A 145 8.67 -6.88 -17.82
C PRO A 145 7.79 -6.39 -16.65
N GLU A 146 6.56 -6.88 -16.56
CA GLU A 146 5.62 -6.59 -15.48
C GLU A 146 6.09 -7.17 -14.13
N ASP A 147 6.61 -8.39 -14.13
CA ASP A 147 7.24 -8.98 -12.93
C ASP A 147 8.45 -8.15 -12.50
N ILE A 148 9.36 -7.85 -13.43
CA ILE A 148 10.59 -7.09 -13.17
C ILE A 148 10.27 -5.72 -12.57
N LYS A 149 9.22 -5.05 -13.05
CA LYS A 149 8.73 -3.80 -12.47
C LYS A 149 8.41 -3.96 -10.98
N CYS A 150 7.63 -4.97 -10.60
CA CYS A 150 7.26 -5.17 -9.20
C CYS A 150 8.46 -5.61 -8.35
N LEU A 151 9.27 -6.54 -8.86
CA LEU A 151 10.43 -7.10 -8.19
C LEU A 151 11.55 -6.07 -7.95
N SER A 152 11.85 -5.20 -8.91
CA SER A 152 12.92 -4.20 -8.80
C SER A 152 12.72 -3.16 -7.69
N SER A 153 11.48 -3.00 -7.22
CA SER A 153 11.12 -2.08 -6.13
C SER A 153 11.11 -2.74 -4.74
N ALA A 154 11.38 -4.05 -4.66
CA ALA A 154 11.36 -4.86 -3.46
C ALA A 154 12.78 -5.29 -3.04
N VAL A 155 12.93 -5.75 -1.80
CA VAL A 155 14.20 -6.32 -1.27
C VAL A 155 14.24 -7.85 -1.36
N GLY A 156 13.17 -8.46 -1.84
CA GLY A 156 12.98 -9.90 -1.91
C GLY A 156 11.58 -10.27 -2.36
N VAL A 157 11.24 -11.54 -2.18
CA VAL A 157 9.95 -12.11 -2.59
C VAL A 157 9.28 -12.79 -1.41
N ALA A 158 7.98 -12.62 -1.32
CA ALA A 158 7.08 -13.30 -0.41
C ALA A 158 6.17 -14.23 -1.22
N ASN A 159 6.45 -15.53 -1.20
CA ASN A 159 5.56 -16.55 -1.75
C ASN A 159 4.42 -16.77 -0.74
N LEU A 160 3.30 -16.11 -0.96
CA LEU A 160 2.09 -16.24 -0.15
C LEU A 160 1.31 -17.49 -0.57
N GLY A 161 1.02 -18.34 0.40
CA GLY A 161 0.27 -19.57 0.18
C GLY A 161 -1.23 -19.39 0.39
N THR A 162 -1.95 -20.45 0.03
CA THR A 162 -3.42 -20.47 -0.02
C THR A 162 -4.03 -21.64 0.77
N ILE A 163 -3.23 -22.37 1.56
CA ILE A 163 -3.72 -23.55 2.29
C ILE A 163 -4.10 -23.17 3.72
N SER A 164 -3.16 -22.59 4.46
CA SER A 164 -3.35 -22.09 5.82
C SER A 164 -3.23 -20.58 5.78
N ILE A 165 -4.32 -19.89 6.09
CA ILE A 165 -4.43 -18.43 6.05
C ILE A 165 -5.09 -17.99 7.35
N GLU A 166 -4.49 -17.02 8.01
CA GLU A 166 -5.07 -16.31 9.14
C GLU A 166 -5.10 -14.81 8.82
N LYS A 167 -6.18 -14.17 9.24
CA LYS A 167 -6.32 -12.71 9.22
C LYS A 167 -6.48 -12.25 10.67
N TYR A 168 -5.56 -11.43 11.14
CA TYR A 168 -5.69 -10.77 12.43
C TYR A 168 -6.30 -9.40 12.22
N ASP A 169 -7.38 -9.11 12.94
CA ASP A 169 -7.90 -7.75 13.05
C ASP A 169 -7.12 -7.04 14.16
N MET A 170 -6.27 -6.07 13.80
CA MET A 170 -5.54 -5.30 14.80
C MET A 170 -6.45 -4.32 15.57
N SER A 171 -7.75 -4.20 15.22
CA SER A 171 -8.71 -3.44 16.03
C SER A 171 -8.97 -4.04 17.41
N ASP A 172 -8.58 -5.30 17.63
CA ASP A 172 -8.80 -6.02 18.89
C ASP A 172 -7.61 -5.92 19.87
N GLN A 173 -6.60 -5.09 19.56
CA GLN A 173 -5.55 -4.78 20.54
C GLN A 173 -6.04 -3.71 21.53
N PRO A 174 -6.03 -3.99 22.85
CA PRO A 174 -6.46 -3.07 23.90
C PRO A 174 -5.53 -1.86 24.08
#